data_AF-A0A4Y1ZYP0-F1
#
_entry.id   AF-A0A4Y1ZYP0-F1
#
_cell.length_a   1.000
_cell.length_b   1.000
_cell.length_c   1.000
_cell.angle_alpha   90.00
_cell.angle_beta   90.00
_cell.angle_gamma   90.00
#
_symmetry.space_group_name_H-M   'P 1'
#
loop_
_entity.id
_entity.type
_entity.pdbx_description
1 polymer ?
#
loop_
_entity_poly.entity_id
_entity_poly.type
_entity_poly.pdbx_seq_one_letter_code
_entity_poly.pdbx_strand_id
1 'polypeptide(L)'
;MRKLEVVGCDGTVTNAGWKNGVINRIENHVGRPLQWSICLLHFNEFPFRHIFQHIDGQTAGPRSFSGPIEQQLTCYEKLPVVDYEPTDCSIPDIDMNLLSKDQQYLLDISNAITLGYCPEDLANRDPGPLSQSRWLPAANRVLRLYKSSSDPSGNLKEIVGFMLKSYMPVWFAIKKSKYFTDRPKHVFQAIQTSRQGRPEVGANGAAALGPAFFKAPHSSLTSQIKNAL
;
A
#
# COMPACT_ATOMS: atom_id res chain seq x y z
N MET A 1 18.27 34.76 5.18
CA MET A 1 18.36 33.46 4.46
C MET A 1 17.18 32.60 4.83
N ARG A 2 16.60 31.82 3.88
CA ARG A 2 15.57 30.84 4.21
C ARG A 2 16.25 29.56 4.71
N LYS A 3 15.79 29.03 5.85
CA LYS A 3 16.32 27.81 6.47
C LYS A 3 15.54 26.61 5.94
N LEU A 4 16.23 25.56 5.48
CA LEU A 4 15.58 24.32 5.03
C LEU A 4 15.06 23.57 6.25
N GLU A 5 13.75 23.54 6.50
CA GLU A 5 13.16 22.89 7.68
C GLU A 5 12.59 21.49 7.40
N VAL A 6 12.05 21.26 6.21
CA VAL A 6 11.32 20.03 5.87
C VAL A 6 11.85 19.44 4.57
N VAL A 7 12.03 18.11 4.53
CA VAL A 7 12.38 17.35 3.32
C VAL A 7 11.30 16.32 3.04
N GLY A 8 10.76 16.33 1.82
CA GLY A 8 9.76 15.36 1.39
C GLY A 8 10.26 14.46 0.28
N CYS A 9 10.03 13.15 0.41
CA CYS A 9 10.41 12.13 -0.56
C CYS A 9 9.47 10.92 -0.50
N ASP A 10 9.65 9.96 -1.41
CA ASP A 10 9.09 8.62 -1.21
C ASP A 10 9.78 7.90 -0.03
N GLY A 11 9.13 6.86 0.49
CA GLY A 11 9.63 6.11 1.65
C GLY A 11 10.66 5.03 1.31
N THR A 12 11.29 5.09 0.14
CA THR A 12 12.27 4.06 -0.26
C THR A 12 13.55 4.16 0.58
N VAL A 13 14.26 3.03 0.70
CA VAL A 13 15.55 2.97 1.42
C VAL A 13 16.58 3.94 0.83
N THR A 14 16.54 4.18 -0.48
CA THR A 14 17.43 5.16 -1.14
C THR A 14 17.22 6.57 -0.63
N ASN A 15 15.99 6.94 -0.27
CA ASN A 15 15.65 8.28 0.16
C ASN A 15 15.69 8.43 1.70
N ALA A 16 15.09 7.49 2.42
CA ALA A 16 14.90 7.54 3.88
C ALA A 16 15.85 6.61 4.67
N GLY A 17 16.80 5.95 4.00
CA GLY A 17 17.75 5.04 4.64
C GLY A 17 18.65 5.74 5.65
N TRP A 18 18.82 5.13 6.81
CA TRP A 18 19.63 5.66 7.92
C TRP A 18 21.10 5.87 7.56
N LYS A 19 21.62 5.10 6.59
CA LYS A 19 22.98 5.24 6.06
C LYS A 19 22.92 5.56 4.57
N ASN A 20 23.60 6.64 4.17
CA ASN A 20 23.71 7.08 2.77
C ASN A 20 22.39 7.45 2.08
N GLY A 21 21.25 7.43 2.78
CA GLY A 21 19.98 7.90 2.25
C GLY A 21 20.04 9.38 1.91
N VAL A 22 19.23 9.83 0.94
CA VAL A 22 19.19 11.22 0.51
C VAL A 22 18.95 12.17 1.68
N ILE A 23 17.98 11.88 2.56
CA ILE A 23 17.72 12.72 3.72
C ILE A 23 18.92 12.73 4.67
N ASN A 24 19.50 11.57 4.98
CA ASN A 24 20.67 11.48 5.83
C ASN A 24 21.86 12.31 5.30
N ARG A 25 22.09 12.29 3.98
CA ARG A 25 23.12 13.12 3.33
C ARG A 25 22.83 14.62 3.46
N ILE A 26 21.56 15.01 3.32
CA ILE A 26 21.14 16.40 3.48
C ILE A 26 21.30 16.84 4.94
N GLU A 27 20.84 16.05 5.92
CA GLU A 27 20.98 16.36 7.35
C GLU A 27 22.45 16.51 7.76
N ASN A 28 23.33 15.64 7.25
CA ASN A 28 24.78 15.74 7.47
C ASN A 28 25.37 17.02 6.87
N HIS A 29 24.90 17.43 5.68
CA HIS A 29 25.36 18.65 5.03
C HIS A 29 24.85 19.93 5.74
N VAL A 30 23.61 19.91 6.22
CA VAL A 30 23.00 21.03 6.97
C VAL A 30 23.49 21.06 8.42
N GLY A 31 24.03 19.95 8.94
CA GLY A 31 24.56 19.84 10.30
C GLY A 31 23.48 19.74 11.38
N ARG A 32 22.26 19.31 11.03
CA ARG A 32 21.13 19.16 11.97
C ARG A 32 20.06 18.21 11.41
N PRO A 33 19.21 17.62 12.28
CA PRO A 33 18.04 16.89 11.83
C PRO A 33 17.02 17.80 11.14
N LEU A 34 16.36 17.25 10.14
CA LEU A 34 15.28 17.89 9.39
C LEU A 34 13.95 17.20 9.67
N GLN A 35 12.87 17.91 9.45
CA GLN A 35 11.56 17.30 9.53
C GLN A 35 11.30 16.49 8.25
N TRP A 36 11.01 15.20 8.38
CA TRP A 36 10.74 14.37 7.20
C TRP A 36 9.26 14.46 6.83
N SER A 37 8.97 14.38 5.53
CA SER A 37 7.64 14.35 4.93
C SER A 37 7.57 13.18 3.92
N ILE A 38 7.45 11.95 4.41
CA ILE A 38 7.58 10.68 3.67
C ILE A 38 6.26 10.15 3.09
N CYS A 39 6.17 9.74 1.83
CA CYS A 39 4.91 9.26 1.24
C CYS A 39 4.11 8.20 2.08
N LEU A 40 2.87 8.53 2.46
CA LEU A 40 1.91 7.72 3.23
C LEU A 40 1.44 6.48 2.46
N LEU A 41 1.37 6.53 1.14
CA LEU A 41 1.03 5.33 0.37
C LEU A 41 2.11 4.26 0.52
N HIS A 42 3.39 4.64 0.46
CA HIS A 42 4.50 3.72 0.74
C HIS A 42 4.48 3.25 2.19
N PHE A 43 4.08 4.12 3.13
CA PHE A 43 3.86 3.69 4.51
C PHE A 43 2.79 2.58 4.61
N ASN A 44 1.67 2.72 3.89
CA ASN A 44 0.59 1.73 3.87
C ASN A 44 1.00 0.41 3.17
N GLU A 45 2.01 0.43 2.29
CA GLU A 45 2.56 -0.78 1.70
C GLU A 45 3.33 -1.65 2.71
N PHE A 46 3.90 -1.07 3.78
CA PHE A 46 4.71 -1.85 4.73
C PHE A 46 3.93 -2.92 5.49
N PRO A 47 2.76 -2.64 6.10
CA PRO A 47 1.96 -3.68 6.76
C PRO A 47 1.54 -4.81 5.80
N PHE A 48 1.14 -4.46 4.57
CA PHE A 48 0.77 -5.44 3.55
C PHE A 48 1.95 -6.34 3.18
N ARG A 49 3.11 -5.73 2.89
CA ARG A 49 4.36 -6.45 2.63
C ARG A 49 4.72 -7.40 3.77
N HIS A 50 4.62 -6.94 5.01
CA HIS A 50 4.99 -7.74 6.17
C HIS A 50 4.11 -8.98 6.33
N ILE A 51 2.79 -8.82 6.18
CA ILE A 51 1.85 -9.95 6.23
C ILE A 51 2.07 -10.90 5.07
N PHE A 52 2.24 -10.38 3.85
CA PHE A 52 2.49 -11.19 2.68
C PHE A 52 3.74 -12.05 2.87
N GLN A 53 4.84 -11.47 3.32
CA GLN A 53 6.09 -12.18 3.61
C GLN A 53 5.99 -13.15 4.79
N HIS A 54 5.15 -12.85 5.79
CA HIS A 54 4.92 -13.74 6.92
C HIS A 54 4.14 -14.99 6.52
N ILE A 55 3.12 -14.83 5.67
CA ILE A 55 2.23 -15.91 5.25
C ILE A 55 2.83 -16.74 4.12
N ASP A 56 3.41 -16.07 3.11
CA ASP A 56 3.92 -16.72 1.91
C ASP A 56 5.40 -17.10 2.01
N GLY A 57 6.10 -16.54 2.99
CA GLY A 57 7.53 -16.71 3.20
C GLY A 57 8.35 -15.55 2.64
N GLN A 58 9.60 -15.45 3.11
CA GLN A 58 10.52 -14.45 2.59
C GLN A 58 11.03 -14.84 1.19
N THR A 59 11.20 -13.83 0.35
CA THR A 59 11.84 -13.97 -0.97
C THR A 59 13.26 -14.48 -0.80
N ALA A 60 13.65 -15.53 -1.53
CA ALA A 60 15.00 -16.11 -1.50
C ALA A 60 16.11 -15.16 -2.04
N GLY A 61 15.74 -13.97 -2.53
CA GLY A 61 16.65 -12.94 -3.04
C GLY A 61 15.88 -11.77 -3.67
N PRO A 62 16.58 -10.69 -4.09
CA PRO A 62 15.95 -9.50 -4.66
C PRO A 62 15.20 -9.73 -6.01
N ARG A 63 15.29 -10.95 -6.57
CA ARG A 63 14.64 -11.35 -7.83
C ARG A 63 14.02 -12.75 -7.80
N SER A 64 14.06 -13.46 -6.68
CA SER A 64 13.57 -14.84 -6.60
C SER A 64 12.36 -14.93 -5.67
N PHE A 65 11.24 -15.27 -6.29
CA PHE A 65 9.98 -15.63 -5.63
C PHE A 65 10.08 -17.07 -5.15
N SER A 66 9.74 -17.31 -3.88
CA SER A 66 9.83 -18.64 -3.28
C SER A 66 8.53 -19.08 -2.62
N GLY A 67 7.61 -18.16 -2.38
CA GLY A 67 6.34 -18.45 -1.73
C GLY A 67 5.31 -19.09 -2.69
N PRO A 68 4.48 -20.02 -2.19
CA PRO A 68 3.46 -20.71 -3.00
C PRO A 68 2.39 -19.77 -3.58
N ILE A 69 2.04 -18.67 -2.91
CA ILE A 69 1.10 -17.66 -3.39
C ILE A 69 1.78 -16.80 -4.46
N GLU A 70 3.00 -16.32 -4.21
CA GLU A 70 3.75 -15.52 -5.18
C GLU A 70 4.01 -16.26 -6.49
N GLN A 71 4.25 -17.58 -6.45
CA GLN A 71 4.31 -18.42 -7.64
C GLN A 71 2.98 -18.47 -8.40
N GLN A 72 1.84 -18.43 -7.72
CA GLN A 72 0.53 -18.34 -8.38
C GLN A 72 0.30 -16.95 -9.02
N LEU A 73 0.88 -15.89 -8.45
CA LEU A 73 0.81 -14.52 -9.00
C LEU A 73 1.60 -14.33 -10.32
N THR A 74 2.39 -15.32 -10.75
CA THR A 74 3.03 -15.30 -12.09
C THR A 74 2.21 -16.05 -13.15
N CYS A 75 1.28 -16.91 -12.75
CA CYS A 75 0.50 -17.77 -13.64
C CYS A 75 -1.01 -17.45 -13.67
N TYR A 76 -1.48 -16.40 -12.99
CA TYR A 76 -2.90 -16.09 -12.84
C TYR A 76 -3.62 -15.66 -14.13
N GLU A 77 -2.91 -15.16 -15.14
CA GLU A 77 -3.49 -14.58 -16.37
C GLU A 77 -4.36 -15.58 -17.16
N LYS A 78 -4.16 -16.89 -16.92
CA LYS A 78 -4.90 -17.97 -17.57
C LYS A 78 -6.13 -18.43 -16.80
N LEU A 79 -6.37 -17.89 -15.60
CA LEU A 79 -7.42 -18.37 -14.72
C LEU A 79 -8.74 -17.62 -14.97
N PRO A 80 -9.85 -18.34 -15.22
CA PRO A 80 -11.17 -17.73 -15.32
C PRO A 80 -11.60 -17.16 -13.97
N VAL A 81 -12.50 -16.18 -13.99
CA VAL A 81 -13.21 -15.77 -12.78
C VAL A 81 -14.22 -16.86 -12.45
N VAL A 82 -14.23 -17.30 -11.19
CA VAL A 82 -15.13 -18.34 -10.70
C VAL A 82 -16.03 -17.76 -9.61
N ASP A 83 -17.06 -18.51 -9.20
CA ASP A 83 -17.89 -18.11 -8.07
C ASP A 83 -17.07 -18.07 -6.77
N TYR A 84 -17.32 -17.06 -5.93
CA TYR A 84 -16.61 -16.85 -4.66
C TYR A 84 -17.57 -16.36 -3.58
N GLU A 85 -17.18 -16.57 -2.32
CA GLU A 85 -17.91 -16.02 -1.18
C GLU A 85 -17.62 -14.52 -0.99
N PRO A 86 -18.64 -13.66 -0.91
CA PRO A 86 -18.45 -12.25 -0.65
C PRO A 86 -17.74 -12.02 0.69
N THR A 87 -16.79 -11.07 0.72
CA THR A 87 -16.11 -10.68 1.96
C THR A 87 -16.57 -9.31 2.43
N ASP A 88 -17.06 -9.23 3.67
CA ASP A 88 -17.52 -7.98 4.27
C ASP A 88 -16.40 -6.93 4.37
N CYS A 89 -16.69 -5.73 3.84
CA CYS A 89 -15.80 -4.59 3.81
C CYS A 89 -16.58 -3.29 3.56
N SER A 90 -16.12 -2.19 4.16
CA SER A 90 -16.61 -0.86 3.81
C SER A 90 -16.00 -0.39 2.50
N ILE A 91 -16.83 -0.23 1.48
CA ILE A 91 -16.45 0.39 0.22
C ILE A 91 -16.18 1.89 0.45
N PRO A 92 -14.99 2.40 0.09
CA PRO A 92 -14.67 3.80 0.29
C PRO A 92 -15.35 4.67 -0.76
N ASP A 93 -16.06 5.70 -0.30
CA ASP A 93 -16.59 6.77 -1.13
C ASP A 93 -15.45 7.69 -1.61
N ILE A 94 -15.06 7.57 -2.88
CA ILE A 94 -14.01 8.36 -3.51
C ILE A 94 -14.36 8.71 -4.96
N ASP A 95 -14.06 9.95 -5.35
CA ASP A 95 -14.13 10.37 -6.75
C ASP A 95 -13.08 9.63 -7.58
N MET A 96 -13.56 8.83 -8.54
CA MET A 96 -12.74 8.02 -9.45
C MET A 96 -11.74 8.88 -10.24
N ASN A 97 -12.04 10.16 -10.50
CA ASN A 97 -11.14 11.06 -11.23
C ASN A 97 -9.84 11.36 -10.47
N LEU A 98 -9.77 11.06 -9.17
CA LEU A 98 -8.57 11.21 -8.34
C LEU A 98 -7.64 9.99 -8.41
N LEU A 99 -8.06 8.90 -9.06
CA LEU A 99 -7.37 7.61 -9.06
C LEU A 99 -6.56 7.39 -10.35
N SER A 100 -5.40 6.76 -10.21
CA SER A 100 -4.72 6.17 -11.37
C SER A 100 -5.43 4.88 -11.79
N LYS A 101 -5.10 4.37 -12.99
CA LYS A 101 -5.64 3.08 -13.49
C LYS A 101 -5.47 1.94 -12.49
N ASP A 102 -4.28 1.78 -11.93
CA ASP A 102 -4.00 0.72 -10.93
C ASP A 102 -4.81 0.89 -9.64
N GLN A 103 -5.09 2.14 -9.23
CA GLN A 103 -5.88 2.44 -8.04
C GLN A 103 -7.37 2.24 -8.28
N GLN A 104 -7.84 2.54 -9.49
CA GLN A 104 -9.20 2.26 -9.90
C GLN A 104 -9.43 0.75 -10.00
N TYR A 105 -8.44 0.00 -10.53
CA TYR A 105 -8.47 -1.46 -10.48
C TYR A 105 -8.63 -1.98 -9.04
N LEU A 106 -7.83 -1.48 -8.09
CA LEU A 106 -7.93 -1.86 -6.68
C LEU A 106 -9.34 -1.61 -6.13
N LEU A 107 -9.95 -0.47 -6.45
CA LEU A 107 -11.31 -0.13 -6.02
C LEU A 107 -12.34 -1.09 -6.63
N ASP A 108 -12.33 -1.22 -7.95
CA ASP A 108 -13.29 -2.02 -8.71
C ASP A 108 -13.24 -3.50 -8.28
N ILE A 109 -12.04 -4.06 -8.14
CA ILE A 109 -11.89 -5.47 -7.76
C ILE A 109 -12.26 -5.73 -6.30
N SER A 110 -11.96 -4.78 -5.40
CA SER A 110 -12.37 -4.89 -3.99
C SER A 110 -13.90 -4.82 -3.87
N ASN A 111 -14.54 -3.89 -4.57
CA ASN A 111 -16.00 -3.79 -4.64
C ASN A 111 -16.62 -5.08 -5.17
N ALA A 112 -16.05 -5.64 -6.23
CA ALA A 112 -16.52 -6.89 -6.79
C ALA A 112 -16.42 -8.03 -5.76
N ILE A 113 -15.31 -8.14 -5.01
CA ILE A 113 -15.15 -9.15 -3.95
C ILE A 113 -16.18 -8.95 -2.84
N THR A 114 -16.44 -7.71 -2.43
CA THR A 114 -17.40 -7.40 -1.38
C THR A 114 -18.85 -7.65 -1.81
N LEU A 115 -19.18 -7.40 -3.08
CA LEU A 115 -20.54 -7.59 -3.60
C LEU A 115 -20.82 -9.00 -4.13
N GLY A 116 -19.80 -9.86 -4.25
CA GLY A 116 -19.98 -11.19 -4.84
C GLY A 116 -20.16 -11.19 -6.37
N TYR A 117 -19.95 -10.06 -7.03
CA TYR A 117 -20.21 -9.92 -8.47
C TYR A 117 -19.04 -9.30 -9.22
N CYS A 118 -18.58 -9.96 -10.29
CA CYS A 118 -17.54 -9.46 -11.19
C CYS A 118 -18.09 -9.11 -12.57
N PRO A 119 -18.04 -7.83 -12.98
CA PRO A 119 -18.21 -7.47 -14.38
C PRO A 119 -17.16 -8.14 -15.29
N GLU A 120 -17.56 -8.48 -16.51
CA GLU A 120 -16.68 -9.15 -17.49
C GLU A 120 -15.52 -8.24 -17.94
N ASP A 121 -15.75 -6.94 -18.08
CA ASP A 121 -14.70 -5.97 -18.42
C ASP A 121 -13.62 -5.90 -17.32
N LEU A 122 -14.02 -6.01 -16.05
CA LEU A 122 -13.11 -6.07 -14.92
C LEU A 122 -12.36 -7.41 -14.85
N ALA A 123 -13.03 -8.51 -15.18
CA ALA A 123 -12.42 -9.85 -15.21
C ALA A 123 -11.25 -9.95 -16.21
N ASN A 124 -11.40 -9.27 -17.35
CA ASN A 124 -10.45 -9.25 -18.46
C ASN A 124 -9.41 -8.12 -18.37
N ARG A 125 -9.49 -7.25 -17.35
CA ARG A 125 -8.56 -6.13 -17.18
C ARG A 125 -7.24 -6.62 -16.60
N ASP A 126 -6.12 -6.22 -17.23
CA ASP A 126 -4.78 -6.53 -16.73
C ASP A 126 -4.44 -5.65 -15.50
N PRO A 127 -4.14 -6.24 -14.32
CA PRO A 127 -3.70 -5.50 -13.14
C PRO A 127 -2.28 -4.89 -13.26
N GLY A 128 -1.56 -5.16 -14.35
CA GLY A 128 -0.23 -4.64 -14.65
C GLY A 128 0.91 -5.57 -14.18
N PRO A 129 2.18 -5.24 -14.50
CA PRO A 129 3.32 -6.09 -14.21
C PRO A 129 3.63 -6.17 -12.70
N LEU A 130 4.02 -7.35 -12.22
CA LEU A 130 4.46 -7.54 -10.84
C LEU A 130 5.78 -6.79 -10.62
N SER A 131 5.85 -6.02 -9.54
CA SER A 131 7.04 -5.26 -9.17
C SER A 131 7.36 -5.45 -7.69
N GLN A 132 8.60 -5.78 -7.39
CA GLN A 132 9.08 -5.94 -6.00
C GLN A 132 9.29 -4.60 -5.28
N SER A 133 9.28 -3.49 -6.02
CA SER A 133 9.39 -2.13 -5.47
C SER A 133 8.05 -1.42 -5.35
N ARG A 134 6.98 -1.92 -5.98
CA ARG A 134 5.64 -1.34 -5.95
C ARG A 134 4.63 -2.40 -5.54
N TRP A 135 4.03 -2.24 -4.36
CA TRP A 135 3.15 -3.26 -3.80
C TRP A 135 1.71 -3.16 -4.29
N LEU A 136 1.30 -2.04 -4.90
CA LEU A 136 -0.04 -1.89 -5.47
C LEU A 136 -0.34 -2.90 -6.61
N PRO A 137 0.52 -3.09 -7.64
CA PRO A 137 0.30 -4.15 -8.63
C PRO A 137 0.26 -5.56 -8.00
N ALA A 138 1.08 -5.82 -6.99
CA ALA A 138 1.05 -7.10 -6.26
C ALA A 138 -0.30 -7.30 -5.55
N ALA A 139 -0.80 -6.28 -4.86
CA ALA A 139 -2.13 -6.25 -4.27
C ALA A 139 -3.23 -6.56 -5.31
N ASN A 140 -3.22 -5.86 -6.44
CA ASN A 140 -4.19 -6.09 -7.51
C ASN A 140 -4.18 -7.54 -8.01
N ARG A 141 -2.99 -8.12 -8.21
CA ARG A 141 -2.83 -9.52 -8.61
C ARG A 141 -3.32 -10.51 -7.54
N VAL A 142 -3.11 -10.23 -6.25
CA VAL A 142 -3.63 -11.07 -5.15
C VAL A 142 -5.15 -11.12 -5.15
N LEU A 143 -5.82 -9.96 -5.28
CA LEU A 143 -7.28 -9.90 -5.37
C LEU A 143 -7.79 -10.59 -6.63
N ARG A 144 -7.07 -10.48 -7.76
CA ARG A 144 -7.41 -11.17 -9.01
C ARG A 144 -7.27 -12.68 -8.89
N LEU A 145 -6.23 -13.16 -8.20
CA LEU A 145 -6.01 -14.58 -7.91
C LEU A 145 -7.13 -15.14 -7.03
N TYR A 146 -7.53 -14.42 -5.98
CA TYR A 146 -8.62 -14.83 -5.09
C TYR A 146 -9.91 -15.10 -5.85
N LYS A 147 -10.29 -14.22 -6.77
CA LYS A 147 -11.49 -14.39 -7.62
C LYS A 147 -11.37 -15.51 -8.65
N SER A 148 -10.16 -16.00 -8.90
CA SER A 148 -9.89 -17.10 -9.79
C SER A 148 -9.75 -18.44 -9.07
N SER A 149 -9.98 -18.46 -7.75
CA SER A 149 -9.85 -19.63 -6.92
C SER A 149 -11.21 -20.01 -6.35
N SER A 150 -11.75 -21.15 -6.77
CA SER A 150 -13.04 -21.67 -6.29
C SER A 150 -12.94 -22.18 -4.85
N ASP A 151 -11.74 -22.58 -4.43
CA ASP A 151 -11.42 -22.96 -3.06
C ASP A 151 -10.10 -22.28 -2.63
N PRO A 152 -10.15 -20.98 -2.23
CA PRO A 152 -8.95 -20.24 -1.89
C PRO A 152 -8.40 -20.75 -0.56
N SER A 153 -7.08 -20.96 -0.51
CA SER A 153 -6.39 -21.40 0.70
C SER A 153 -6.63 -20.46 1.88
N GLY A 154 -6.58 -20.98 3.11
CA GLY A 154 -6.72 -20.15 4.32
C GLY A 154 -5.74 -18.97 4.34
N ASN A 155 -4.51 -19.21 3.89
CA ASN A 155 -3.47 -18.18 3.74
C ASN A 155 -3.87 -17.08 2.74
N LEU A 156 -4.45 -17.44 1.58
CA LEU A 156 -4.92 -16.46 0.60
C LEU A 156 -6.13 -15.67 1.14
N LYS A 157 -7.09 -16.36 1.78
CA LYS A 157 -8.23 -15.73 2.47
C LYS A 157 -7.76 -14.72 3.51
N GLU A 158 -6.70 -15.04 4.24
CA GLU A 158 -6.15 -14.16 5.26
C GLU A 158 -5.51 -12.90 4.67
N ILE A 159 -4.70 -13.03 3.62
CA ILE A 159 -4.10 -11.87 2.93
C ILE A 159 -5.19 -10.98 2.35
N VAL A 160 -6.20 -11.55 1.67
CA VAL A 160 -7.32 -10.82 1.08
C VAL A 160 -8.14 -10.11 2.18
N GLY A 161 -8.39 -10.79 3.30
CA GLY A 161 -9.06 -10.20 4.46
C GLY A 161 -8.31 -8.99 5.00
N PHE A 162 -6.98 -9.07 5.14
CA PHE A 162 -6.16 -7.92 5.52
C PHE A 162 -6.24 -6.78 4.50
N MET A 163 -6.20 -7.12 3.22
CA MET A 163 -6.25 -6.13 2.15
C MET A 163 -7.57 -5.33 2.18
N LEU A 164 -8.70 -6.03 2.27
CA LEU A 164 -10.02 -5.41 2.31
C LEU A 164 -10.26 -4.65 3.62
N LYS A 165 -9.81 -5.16 4.78
CA LYS A 165 -10.09 -4.54 6.08
C LYS A 165 -9.11 -3.44 6.48
N SER A 166 -7.88 -3.45 5.97
CA SER A 166 -6.83 -2.52 6.39
C SER A 166 -6.18 -1.79 5.21
N TYR A 167 -5.57 -2.50 4.27
CA TYR A 167 -4.78 -1.86 3.21
C TYR A 167 -5.62 -0.92 2.33
N MET A 168 -6.73 -1.42 1.81
CA MET A 168 -7.61 -0.70 0.88
C MET A 168 -8.29 0.51 1.55
N PRO A 169 -8.96 0.40 2.72
CA PRO A 169 -9.60 1.55 3.36
C PRO A 169 -8.61 2.68 3.69
N VAL A 170 -7.42 2.33 4.20
CA VAL A 170 -6.35 3.30 4.49
C VAL A 170 -5.85 3.95 3.20
N TRP A 171 -5.65 3.16 2.14
CA TRP A 171 -5.19 3.65 0.84
C TRP A 171 -6.12 4.74 0.30
N PHE A 172 -7.43 4.49 0.31
CA PHE A 172 -8.40 5.45 -0.21
C PHE A 172 -8.67 6.61 0.75
N ALA A 173 -8.55 6.41 2.07
CA ALA A 173 -8.56 7.52 3.02
C ALA A 173 -7.41 8.51 2.76
N ILE A 174 -6.20 8.00 2.48
CA ILE A 174 -5.03 8.82 2.10
C ILE A 174 -5.26 9.53 0.76
N LYS A 175 -5.96 8.90 -0.20
CA LYS A 175 -6.26 9.52 -1.50
C LYS A 175 -7.33 10.60 -1.40
N LYS A 176 -8.29 10.46 -0.50
CA LYS A 176 -9.38 11.42 -0.25
C LYS A 176 -8.85 12.69 0.42
N SER A 177 -7.93 12.59 1.38
CA SER A 177 -7.31 13.78 2.01
C SER A 177 -6.00 14.18 1.35
N LYS A 178 -5.92 15.44 0.92
CA LYS A 178 -4.69 16.05 0.41
C LYS A 178 -3.90 16.77 1.51
N TYR A 179 -4.46 16.93 2.71
CA TYR A 179 -3.92 17.81 3.73
C TYR A 179 -2.83 17.16 4.57
N PHE A 180 -1.82 17.95 4.92
CA PHE A 180 -0.74 17.50 5.80
C PHE A 180 -1.22 17.24 7.24
N THR A 181 -2.24 17.98 7.69
CA THR A 181 -2.80 17.88 9.04
C THR A 181 -3.62 16.61 9.28
N ASP A 182 -4.13 15.95 8.23
CA ASP A 182 -4.90 14.70 8.37
C ASP A 182 -4.02 13.46 8.47
N ARG A 183 -2.71 13.59 8.26
CA ARG A 183 -1.79 12.45 8.22
C ARG A 183 -1.72 11.65 9.50
N PRO A 184 -1.65 12.26 10.70
CA PRO A 184 -1.66 11.50 11.94
C PRO A 184 -2.91 10.61 12.04
N LYS A 185 -4.06 11.07 11.52
CA LYS A 185 -5.29 10.28 11.49
C LYS A 185 -5.15 9.04 10.60
N HIS A 186 -4.57 9.18 9.42
CA HIS A 186 -4.35 8.04 8.51
C HIS A 186 -3.31 7.05 9.02
N VAL A 187 -2.24 7.53 9.66
CA VAL A 187 -1.25 6.66 10.32
C VAL A 187 -1.92 5.88 11.45
N PHE A 188 -2.69 6.57 12.29
CA PHE A 188 -3.43 5.94 13.37
C PHE A 188 -4.42 4.90 12.85
N GLN A 189 -5.19 5.23 11.81
CA GLN A 189 -6.09 4.29 11.14
C GLN A 189 -5.34 3.04 10.67
N ALA A 190 -4.21 3.21 9.97
CA ALA A 190 -3.40 2.08 9.49
C ALA A 190 -2.89 1.18 10.61
N ILE A 191 -2.46 1.76 11.73
CA ILE A 191 -2.01 1.02 12.91
C ILE A 191 -3.18 0.28 13.56
N GLN A 192 -4.34 0.92 13.68
CA GLN A 192 -5.52 0.30 14.27
C GLN A 192 -6.05 -0.86 13.43
N THR A 193 -6.26 -0.66 12.13
CA THR A 193 -6.83 -1.67 11.24
C THR A 193 -5.88 -2.84 11.02
N SER A 194 -4.56 -2.59 11.03
CA SER A 194 -3.58 -3.67 10.92
C SER A 194 -3.54 -4.59 12.15
N ARG A 195 -3.75 -4.04 13.35
CA ARG A 195 -3.83 -4.80 14.61
C ARG A 195 -5.09 -5.63 14.73
N GLN A 196 -6.21 -5.14 14.19
CA GLN A 196 -7.47 -5.89 14.15
C GLN A 196 -7.37 -7.14 13.26
N GLY A 197 -6.43 -7.16 12.31
CA GLY A 197 -6.12 -8.32 11.47
C GLY A 197 -5.18 -9.35 12.13
N ARG A 198 -4.16 -8.89 12.89
CA ARG A 198 -3.32 -9.70 13.81
C ARG A 198 -2.59 -8.78 14.82
N PRO A 199 -2.46 -9.16 16.11
CA PRO A 199 -1.75 -8.34 17.11
C PRO A 199 -0.26 -8.08 16.81
N GLU A 200 0.42 -9.02 16.14
CA GLU A 200 1.89 -9.00 15.95
C GLU A 200 2.37 -8.07 14.82
N VAL A 201 1.50 -7.70 13.87
CA VAL A 201 1.87 -6.91 12.69
C VAL A 201 2.02 -5.42 13.01
N GLY A 202 1.30 -4.92 14.02
CA GLY A 202 1.20 -3.48 14.34
C GLY A 202 2.35 -2.88 15.15
N ALA A 203 3.38 -3.67 15.50
CA ALA A 203 4.52 -3.21 16.31
C ALA A 203 5.72 -2.76 15.46
N ASN A 204 5.98 -3.43 14.32
CA ASN A 204 7.21 -3.24 13.55
C ASN A 204 7.21 -2.02 12.61
N GLY A 205 6.03 -1.57 12.16
CA GLY A 205 5.92 -0.38 11.30
C GLY A 205 6.18 0.94 12.02
N ALA A 206 5.82 1.04 13.31
CA ALA A 206 5.96 2.26 14.09
C ALA A 206 7.39 2.50 14.60
N ALA A 207 8.14 1.42 14.90
CA ALA A 207 9.50 1.51 15.43
C ALA A 207 10.54 2.01 14.41
N ALA A 208 10.28 1.86 13.10
CA ALA A 208 11.22 2.21 12.05
C ALA A 208 11.26 3.71 11.68
N LEU A 209 10.40 4.56 12.28
CA LEU A 209 10.04 5.85 11.67
C LEU A 209 10.45 7.12 12.41
N GLY A 210 11.13 7.05 13.57
CA GLY A 210 11.78 8.22 14.19
C GLY A 210 10.92 9.51 14.16
N PRO A 211 11.50 10.72 14.04
CA PRO A 211 10.74 11.96 13.95
C PRO A 211 10.07 12.20 12.57
N ALA A 212 9.86 11.18 11.73
CA ALA A 212 9.32 11.39 10.39
C ALA A 212 7.82 11.72 10.39
N PHE A 213 7.43 12.80 9.70
CA PHE A 213 6.04 13.00 9.25
C PHE A 213 5.90 12.52 7.81
N PHE A 214 4.67 12.24 7.36
CA PHE A 214 4.43 11.57 6.07
C PHE A 214 3.92 12.54 4.97
N LYS A 215 3.76 12.14 3.69
CA LYS A 215 3.31 12.93 2.52
C LYS A 215 2.23 12.21 1.68
N ALA A 216 1.35 12.91 0.98
CA ALA A 216 0.28 12.33 0.14
C ALA A 216 0.78 12.33 -1.32
N PRO A 217 0.26 11.47 -2.20
CA PRO A 217 0.90 11.19 -3.49
C PRO A 217 0.76 12.32 -4.53
N HIS A 218 1.88 12.59 -5.20
CA HIS A 218 2.12 12.90 -6.63
C HIS A 218 1.14 13.71 -7.51
N SER A 219 0.26 14.55 -6.96
CA SER A 219 -0.22 15.71 -7.72
C SER A 219 0.07 16.99 -6.94
N SER A 220 0.99 17.80 -7.49
CA SER A 220 1.42 19.09 -6.96
C SER A 220 2.38 19.06 -5.78
N LEU A 221 3.67 18.81 -6.07
CA LEU A 221 4.78 19.15 -5.15
C LEU A 221 4.82 20.66 -4.83
N THR A 222 4.14 21.50 -5.62
CA THR A 222 4.27 22.96 -5.62
C THR A 222 3.17 23.69 -4.85
N SER A 223 1.98 23.11 -4.65
CA SER A 223 0.86 23.80 -3.97
C SER A 223 0.89 23.66 -2.44
N GLN A 224 1.37 22.53 -1.92
CA GLN A 224 1.26 22.24 -0.49
C GLN A 224 2.26 23.03 0.38
N ILE A 225 3.38 23.48 -0.19
CA ILE A 225 4.36 24.32 0.51
C ILE A 225 3.93 25.79 0.53
N LYS A 226 3.10 26.25 -0.43
CA LYS A 226 2.61 27.63 -0.48
C LYS A 226 1.48 27.93 0.50
N ASN A 227 0.77 26.92 1.01
CA ASN A 227 -0.35 27.10 1.93
C ASN A 227 0.01 26.79 3.40
N ALA A 228 1.30 26.56 3.69
CA ALA A 228 1.80 26.25 5.03
C ALA A 228 2.92 27.20 5.50
N LEU A 229 3.16 28.29 4.77
CA LEU A 229 4.06 29.39 5.12
C LEU A 229 3.36 30.73 4.87
#